data_AF-A0A954YX87-F1
#
_entry.id   AF-A0A954YX87-F1
#
_cell.length_a   1.000
_cell.length_b   1.000
_cell.length_c   1.000
_cell.angle_alpha   90.00
_cell.angle_beta   90.00
_cell.angle_gamma   90.00
#
_symmetry.space_group_name_H-M   'P 1'
#
loop_
_entity.id
_entity.type
_entity.pdbx_description
1 polymer ?
#
loop_
_entity_poly.entity_id
_entity_poly.type
_entity_poly.pdbx_seq_one_letter_code
_entity_poly.pdbx_strand_id
1 'polypeptide(L)' 'THTGVASRMFEALHQADVNIDNISTSEIVISCVVNADDGPRALRAVHSAFELDQEQGGDA' A
#
# COMPACT_ATOMS: atom_id res chain seq x y z
N THR A 1 -10.65 1.75 -16.57
CA THR A 1 -9.65 0.70 -16.26
C THR A 1 -8.95 1.10 -14.98
N HIS A 2 -8.96 0.25 -13.95
CA HIS A 2 -8.47 0.57 -12.60
C HIS A 2 -6.93 0.57 -12.48
N THR A 3 -6.21 0.96 -13.55
CA THR A 3 -4.76 0.82 -13.68
C THR A 3 -3.97 1.80 -12.79
N GLY A 4 -4.59 2.89 -12.34
CA GLY A 4 -3.94 3.90 -11.50
C GLY A 4 -3.73 3.50 -10.03
N VAL A 5 -4.45 2.48 -9.54
CA VAL A 5 -4.37 2.03 -8.15
C VAL A 5 -3.00 1.42 -7.86
N ALA A 6 -2.52 0.53 -8.74
CA ALA A 6 -1.21 -0.09 -8.61
C ALA A 6 -0.09 0.94 -8.66
N SER A 7 -0.13 1.86 -9.63
CA SER A 7 0.87 2.92 -9.77
C SER A 7 0.94 3.81 -8.53
N ARG A 8 -0.21 4.24 -7.98
CA ARG A 8 -0.28 5.05 -6.76
C ARG A 8 0.29 4.30 -5.54
N MET A 9 0.00 3.00 -5.42
CA MET A 9 0.55 2.16 -4.34
C MET A 9 2.08 2.03 -4.43
N PHE A 10 2.62 1.74 -5.62
CA PHE A 10 4.06 1.57 -5.79
C PHE A 10 4.82 2.88 -5.63
N GLU A 11 4.26 3.99 -6.10
CA GLU A 11 4.85 5.33 -5.91
C GLU A 11 4.91 5.70 -4.42
N ALA A 12 3.87 5.38 -3.64
CA ALA A 12 3.87 5.60 -2.20
C ALA A 12 4.96 4.79 -1.47
N LEU A 13 5.09 3.50 -1.82
CA LEU A 13 6.12 2.63 -1.25
C LEU A 13 7.53 3.12 -1.63
N HIS A 14 7.73 3.58 -2.87
CA HIS A 14 8.99 4.13 -3.33
C HIS A 14 9.35 5.44 -2.59
N GLN A 15 8.42 6.37 -2.44
CA GLN A 15 8.64 7.62 -1.70
C GLN A 15 8.95 7.37 -0.22
N ALA A 16 8.41 6.30 0.34
CA ALA A 16 8.68 5.87 1.70
C ALA A 16 9.99 5.07 1.84
N ASP A 17 10.77 4.91 0.76
CA ASP A 17 12.00 4.12 0.73
C ASP A 17 11.79 2.68 1.23
N VAL A 18 10.68 2.07 0.79
CA VAL A 18 10.33 0.67 1.09
C VAL A 18 10.58 -0.18 -0.14
N ASN A 19 11.43 -1.18 0.01
CA ASN A 19 11.67 -2.15 -1.06
C ASN A 19 10.58 -3.23 -1.10
N ILE A 20 10.09 -3.53 -2.30
CA ILE A 20 9.11 -4.59 -2.53
C ILE A 20 9.85 -5.86 -2.96
N ASP A 21 9.66 -6.93 -2.21
CA ASP A 21 10.30 -8.23 -2.49
C ASP A 21 9.50 -9.03 -3.52
N ASN A 22 8.17 -9.03 -3.38
CA ASN A 22 7.29 -9.75 -4.29
C ASN A 22 5.96 -9.01 -4.46
N ILE A 23 5.37 -9.12 -5.66
CA ILE A 23 4.07 -8.53 -6.00
C ILE A 23 3.16 -9.65 -6.50
N SER A 24 2.00 -9.78 -5.88
CA SER A 24 0.92 -10.68 -6.34
C SER A 24 -0.32 -9.85 -6.64
N THR A 25 -0.87 -10.02 -7.85
CA THR A 25 -2.02 -9.24 -8.32
C THR A 25 -3.17 -10.16 -8.71
N SER A 26 -4.39 -9.68 -8.48
CA SER A 26 -5.66 -10.23 -8.95
C SER A 26 -6.47 -9.10 -9.59
N GLU A 27 -7.65 -9.39 -10.14
CA GLU A 27 -8.51 -8.38 -10.75
C GLU A 27 -8.92 -7.26 -9.78
N ILE A 28 -8.98 -7.58 -8.48
CA ILE A 28 -9.52 -6.70 -7.43
C ILE A 28 -8.45 -6.32 -6.39
N VAL A 29 -7.44 -7.17 -6.17
CA VAL A 29 -6.51 -7.06 -5.04
C VAL A 29 -5.07 -7.05 -5.51
N ILE A 30 -4.24 -6.20 -4.90
CA ILE A 30 -2.80 -6.15 -5.09
C ILE A 30 -2.15 -6.38 -3.73
N SER A 31 -1.30 -7.39 -3.63
CA SER A 31 -0.57 -7.75 -2.42
C SER A 31 0.92 -7.59 -2.66
N CYS A 32 1.61 -6.89 -1.77
CA CYS A 32 3.05 -6.69 -1.83
C CYS A 32 3.72 -7.28 -0.58
N VAL A 33 4.78 -8.06 -0.78
CA VAL A 33 5.64 -8.53 0.30
C VAL A 33 6.76 -7.53 0.48
N VAL A 34 6.98 -7.08 1.71
CA VAL A 34 8.02 -6.12 2.10
C VAL A 34 8.79 -6.68 3.31
N ASN A 35 9.93 -6.07 3.61
CA ASN A 35 10.68 -6.42 4.82
C ASN A 35 9.81 -6.16 6.08
N ALA A 36 9.93 -7.03 7.07
CA ALA A 36 9.22 -6.88 8.34
C ALA A 36 9.55 -5.55 9.05
N ASP A 37 10.79 -5.07 8.92
CA ASP A 37 11.22 -3.79 9.51
C ASP A 37 10.54 -2.59 8.84
N ASP A 38 10.28 -2.68 7.53
CA ASP A 38 9.62 -1.65 6.73
C ASP A 38 8.10 -1.73 6.76
N GLY A 39 7.52 -2.81 7.29
CA GLY A 39 6.07 -3.04 7.35
C GLY A 39 5.27 -1.85 7.89
N PRO A 40 5.64 -1.26 9.05
CA PRO A 40 4.95 -0.09 9.59
C PRO A 40 5.06 1.16 8.69
N ARG A 41 6.20 1.36 8.02
CA ARG A 41 6.41 2.48 7.09
C ARG A 41 5.58 2.28 5.82
N ALA A 42 5.62 1.07 5.26
CA ALA A 42 4.85 0.67 4.09
C ALA A 42 3.35 0.88 4.31
N LEU A 43 2.83 0.40 5.45
CA LEU A 43 1.42 0.55 5.81
C LEU A 43 1.01 2.02 5.88
N ARG A 44 1.79 2.86 6.59
CA ARG A 44 1.51 4.29 6.70
C ARG A 44 1.57 5.00 5.35
N ALA A 45 2.59 4.70 4.54
CA ALA A 45 2.75 5.28 3.21
C ALA A 45 1.56 4.97 2.31
N VAL A 46 1.11 3.72 2.29
CA VAL A 46 -0.07 3.29 1.52
C VAL A 46 -1.34 3.93 2.08
N HIS A 47 -1.55 3.96 3.41
CA HIS A 47 -2.70 4.62 4.02
C HIS A 47 -2.78 6.12 3.68
N SER A 48 -1.67 6.86 3.81
CA SER A 48 -1.60 8.27 3.43
C SER A 48 -1.79 8.47 1.94
N ALA A 49 -1.18 7.61 1.12
CA ALA A 49 -1.32 7.70 -0.32
C ALA A 49 -2.75 7.48 -0.77
N PHE A 50 -3.54 6.62 -0.13
CA PHE A 50 -4.96 6.41 -0.47
C PHE A 50 -5.94 7.25 0.37
N GLU A 51 -5.42 8.15 1.20
CA GLU A 51 -6.22 9.06 2.04
C GLU A 51 -7.20 8.31 2.97
N LEU A 52 -6.87 7.05 3.32
CA LEU A 52 -7.67 6.15 4.16
C LEU A 52 -7.63 6.52 5.65
N ASP A 53 -6.93 7.60 5.99
CA ASP A 53 -6.94 8.22 7.32
C ASP A 53 -8.28 8.90 7.62
N GLN A 54 -9.03 9.28 6.58
CA GLN A 54 -10.36 9.89 6.69
C GLN A 54 -11.44 8.79 6.66
N GLU A 55 -11.70 8.18 7.82
CA GLU A 55 -12.89 7.36 8.15
C GLU A 55 -13.10 6.04 7.38
N GLN A 56 -13.01 4.90 8.11
CA GLN A 56 -14.17 4.05 8.38
C GLN A 56 -14.02 3.44 9.80
N GLY A 57 -14.94 3.80 10.69
CA GLY A 57 -15.05 3.18 12.01
C GLY A 57 -15.42 1.70 11.91
N GLY A 58 -14.89 0.90 12.83
CA GLY A 58 -15.27 -0.51 12.99
C GLY A 58 -14.23 -1.34 13.73
N ASP A 59 -14.12 -1.15 15.05
CA ASP A 59 -14.20 -2.28 16.00
C ASP A 59 -14.40 -1.69 17.42
N ALA A 60 -15.65 -1.77 17.88
CA ALA A 60 -16.05 -1.62 19.27
C ALA A 60 -16.85 -2.88 19.63
#